data_AF-A0A973F6W7-F1
#
_entry.id   AF-A0A973F6W7-F1
#
_cell.length_a   1.000
_cell.length_b   1.000
_cell.length_c   1.000
_cell.angle_alpha   90.00
_cell.angle_beta   90.00
_cell.angle_gamma   90.00
#
_symmetry.space_group_name_H-M   'P 1'
#
loop_
_entity.id
_entity.type
_entity.pdbx_description
1 polymer ?
#
loop_
_entity_poly.entity_id
_entity_poly.type
_entity_poly.pdbx_seq_one_letter_code
_entity_poly.pdbx_strand_id
1 'polypeptide(L)'
;MPKPRYLTKSRFKLGMECPTKLFYSGNPLYPDKSIDDPFLLALADGGFQVGELAKHYIPGGHEITTTIHAEAERETLELLQQESVVIYEAAIRFQSLFIRIDILKKQGNRLELIEVKSKSFHSDDEELPFLTARGALSSSWKPYLYDIAFQAHVLKRAIPDHEIHSYLMIADKGAKCPTVGLNQKFRVKKDFRNRKMVKVASSLSAEDLSVPLLAVIPVDEYVGMVWSGSGTDDFAERGFEGT
;
A
#
# COMPACT_ATOMS: atom_id res chain seq x y z
N MET A 1 -28.86 -2.95 12.42
CA MET A 1 -28.31 -1.83 11.62
C MET A 1 -27.59 -2.40 10.41
N PRO A 2 -27.67 -1.80 9.22
CA PRO A 2 -26.91 -2.26 8.06
C PRO A 2 -25.41 -2.15 8.34
N LYS A 3 -24.62 -3.12 7.84
CA LYS A 3 -23.16 -3.12 7.99
C LYS A 3 -22.58 -1.88 7.31
N PRO A 4 -21.68 -1.10 7.96
CA PRO A 4 -21.09 0.08 7.35
C PRO A 4 -20.40 -0.27 6.02
N ARG A 5 -20.66 0.52 4.98
CA ARG A 5 -20.03 0.39 3.66
C ARG A 5 -18.92 1.42 3.54
N TYR A 6 -17.70 1.02 3.89
CA TYR A 6 -16.53 1.91 3.83
C TYR A 6 -16.05 2.13 2.39
N LEU A 7 -15.50 3.32 2.12
CA LEU A 7 -14.64 3.55 0.96
C LEU A 7 -13.23 3.04 1.31
N THR A 8 -12.94 1.81 0.91
CA THR A 8 -11.62 1.21 1.05
C THR A 8 -10.70 1.59 -0.11
N LYS A 9 -9.40 1.37 0.05
CA LYS A 9 -8.38 1.49 -1.01
C LYS A 9 -8.79 0.86 -2.35
N SER A 10 -9.26 -0.40 -2.33
CA SER A 10 -9.73 -1.09 -3.54
C SER A 10 -10.96 -0.41 -4.17
N ARG A 11 -11.88 0.09 -3.34
CA ARG A 11 -13.08 0.80 -3.77
C ARG A 11 -12.77 2.20 -4.30
N PHE A 12 -11.81 2.90 -3.70
CA PHE A 12 -11.33 4.19 -4.19
C PHE A 12 -10.77 4.05 -5.61
N LYS A 13 -9.88 3.08 -5.84
CA LYS A 13 -9.36 2.77 -7.19
C LYS A 13 -10.47 2.44 -8.18
N LEU A 14 -11.45 1.64 -7.74
CA LEU A 14 -12.61 1.31 -8.56
C LEU A 14 -13.43 2.54 -8.96
N GLY A 15 -13.58 3.49 -8.03
CA GLY A 15 -14.25 4.77 -8.29
C GLY A 15 -13.47 5.66 -9.25
N MET A 16 -12.14 5.69 -9.13
CA MET A 16 -11.25 6.41 -10.04
C MET A 16 -11.28 5.85 -11.47
N GLU A 17 -11.45 4.52 -11.62
CA GLU A 17 -11.69 3.90 -12.94
C GLU A 17 -13.08 4.24 -13.47
N CYS A 18 -14.12 4.04 -12.65
CA CYS A 18 -15.51 4.25 -13.04
C CYS A 18 -16.41 4.38 -11.79
N PRO A 19 -17.01 5.55 -11.52
CA PRO A 19 -17.92 5.73 -10.39
C PRO A 19 -19.11 4.76 -10.40
N THR A 20 -19.61 4.40 -11.58
CA THR A 20 -20.70 3.42 -11.75
C THR A 20 -20.26 2.02 -11.29
N LYS A 21 -19.00 1.62 -11.57
CA LYS A 21 -18.44 0.34 -11.10
C LYS A 21 -18.34 0.31 -9.58
N LEU A 22 -17.97 1.43 -8.95
CA LEU A 22 -18.01 1.59 -7.50
C LEU A 22 -19.43 1.45 -6.91
N PHE A 23 -20.45 2.01 -7.57
CA PHE A 23 -21.84 1.87 -7.14
C PHE A 23 -22.27 0.40 -7.08
N TYR A 24 -22.02 -0.37 -8.14
CA TYR A 24 -22.42 -1.79 -8.22
C TYR A 24 -21.50 -2.77 -7.47
N SER A 25 -20.31 -2.35 -7.05
CA SER A 25 -19.37 -3.23 -6.36
C SER A 25 -19.95 -3.90 -5.11
N GLY A 26 -19.72 -5.20 -4.96
CA GLY A 26 -20.24 -6.01 -3.86
C GLY A 26 -21.75 -6.29 -3.93
N ASN A 27 -22.42 -5.93 -5.03
CA ASN A 27 -23.78 -6.38 -5.30
C ASN A 27 -23.74 -7.77 -5.96
N PRO A 28 -24.34 -8.81 -5.35
CA PRO A 28 -24.29 -10.18 -5.88
C PRO A 28 -24.97 -10.34 -7.25
N LEU A 29 -25.82 -9.39 -7.68
CA LEU A 29 -26.46 -9.38 -8.99
C LEU A 29 -25.51 -8.98 -10.13
N TYR A 30 -24.33 -8.43 -9.82
CA TYR A 30 -23.34 -7.98 -10.80
C TYR A 30 -22.03 -8.75 -10.59
N PRO A 31 -21.88 -9.95 -11.20
CA PRO A 31 -20.71 -10.79 -11.01
C PRO A 31 -19.44 -10.12 -11.57
N ASP A 32 -18.36 -10.18 -10.80
CA ASP A 32 -17.04 -9.65 -11.17
C ASP A 32 -16.20 -10.77 -11.80
N LYS A 33 -15.95 -10.66 -13.11
CA LYS A 33 -15.19 -11.65 -13.89
C LYS A 33 -13.71 -11.73 -13.49
N SER A 34 -13.19 -10.78 -12.71
CA SER A 34 -11.79 -10.79 -12.26
C SER A 34 -11.50 -11.77 -11.12
N ILE A 35 -12.54 -12.31 -10.47
CA ILE A 35 -12.42 -13.17 -9.27
C ILE A 35 -11.88 -14.57 -9.61
N ASP A 36 -12.14 -15.07 -10.82
CA ASP A 36 -11.84 -16.47 -11.21
C ASP A 36 -10.74 -16.61 -12.27
N ASP A 37 -10.04 -15.53 -12.63
CA ASP A 37 -8.98 -15.57 -13.65
C ASP A 37 -7.66 -16.10 -13.06
N PRO A 38 -7.15 -17.27 -13.50
CA PRO A 38 -5.91 -17.86 -12.98
C PRO A 38 -4.68 -16.98 -13.20
N PHE A 39 -4.64 -16.17 -14.27
CA PHE A 39 -3.54 -15.26 -14.56
C PHE A 39 -3.51 -14.08 -13.59
N LEU A 40 -4.68 -13.49 -13.30
CA LEU A 40 -4.81 -12.43 -12.29
C LEU A 40 -4.48 -12.95 -10.89
N LEU A 41 -4.85 -14.19 -10.59
CA LEU A 41 -4.49 -14.84 -9.32
C LEU A 41 -2.97 -15.02 -9.16
N ALA A 42 -2.26 -15.38 -10.23
CA ALA A 42 -0.80 -15.51 -10.23
C ALA A 42 -0.09 -14.14 -10.10
N LEU A 43 -0.61 -13.10 -10.76
CA LEU A 43 -0.11 -11.73 -10.58
C LEU A 43 -0.27 -11.25 -9.13
N ALA A 44 -1.42 -11.57 -8.49
CA ALA A 44 -1.64 -11.25 -7.09
C ALA A 44 -0.65 -11.98 -6.16
N ASP A 45 -0.25 -13.22 -6.49
CA ASP A 45 0.72 -13.99 -5.71
C ASP A 45 2.10 -13.31 -5.66
N GLY A 46 2.55 -12.72 -6.78
CA GLY A 46 3.78 -11.92 -6.80
C GLY A 46 3.70 -10.70 -5.86
N GLY A 47 2.54 -10.06 -5.77
CA GLY A 47 2.30 -8.97 -4.82
C GLY A 47 2.47 -9.40 -3.35
N PHE A 48 1.94 -10.58 -2.98
CA PHE A 48 2.10 -11.13 -1.63
C PHE A 48 3.57 -11.39 -1.28
N GLN A 49 4.35 -11.96 -2.21
CA GLN A 49 5.78 -12.22 -1.99
C GLN A 49 6.56 -10.92 -1.74
N VAL A 50 6.30 -9.88 -2.54
CA VAL A 50 6.94 -8.57 -2.38
C VAL A 50 6.54 -7.92 -1.05
N GLY A 51 5.26 -7.99 -0.66
CA GLY A 51 4.79 -7.52 0.64
C GLY A 51 5.48 -8.21 1.81
N GLU A 52 5.66 -9.53 1.74
CA GLU A 52 6.35 -10.26 2.80
C GLU A 52 7.86 -9.95 2.85
N LEU A 53 8.51 -9.80 1.69
CA LEU A 53 9.91 -9.37 1.62
C LEU A 53 10.11 -7.98 2.24
N ALA A 54 9.18 -7.04 2.01
CA ALA A 54 9.23 -5.70 2.60
C ALA A 54 9.25 -5.73 4.14
N LYS A 55 8.46 -6.60 4.77
CA LYS A 55 8.47 -6.80 6.23
C LYS A 55 9.82 -7.31 6.76
N HIS A 56 10.57 -8.05 5.95
CA HIS A 56 11.90 -8.54 6.32
C HIS A 56 12.97 -7.45 6.23
N TYR A 57 12.77 -6.43 5.39
CA TYR A 57 13.62 -5.25 5.35
C TYR A 57 13.30 -4.23 6.44
N ILE A 58 12.11 -4.27 7.03
CA ILE A 58 11.69 -3.42 8.14
C ILE A 58 11.23 -4.30 9.32
N PRO A 59 12.14 -5.05 9.97
CA PRO A 59 11.77 -6.05 10.97
C PRO A 59 11.24 -5.44 12.27
N GLY A 60 10.62 -6.29 13.10
CA GLY A 60 10.13 -5.91 14.43
C GLY A 60 8.71 -5.34 14.46
N GLY A 61 7.96 -5.43 13.35
CA GLY A 61 6.58 -4.96 13.30
C GLY A 61 5.54 -5.94 13.87
N HIS A 62 4.42 -5.36 14.31
CA HIS A 62 3.23 -6.08 14.73
C HIS A 62 2.28 -6.26 13.54
N GLU A 63 1.93 -7.50 13.20
CA GLU A 63 1.00 -7.78 12.10
C GLU A 63 -0.45 -7.77 12.58
N ILE A 64 -1.28 -6.90 11.97
CA ILE A 64 -2.72 -6.89 12.20
C ILE A 64 -3.35 -7.98 11.32
N THR A 65 -3.83 -9.07 11.92
CA THR A 65 -4.30 -10.26 11.19
C THR A 65 -5.82 -10.41 11.13
N THR A 66 -6.55 -9.69 12.01
CA THR A 66 -8.01 -9.73 12.00
C THR A 66 -8.58 -9.06 10.74
N THR A 67 -9.62 -9.66 10.17
CA THR A 67 -10.35 -9.13 9.02
C THR A 67 -11.55 -8.29 9.45
N ILE A 68 -11.84 -8.21 10.75
CA ILE A 68 -12.93 -7.43 11.31
C ILE A 68 -12.45 -6.00 11.47
N HIS A 69 -13.03 -5.09 10.69
CA HIS A 69 -12.59 -3.68 10.63
C HIS A 69 -12.44 -3.01 11.99
N ALA A 70 -13.42 -3.18 12.88
CA ALA A 70 -13.40 -2.57 14.22
C ALA A 70 -12.29 -3.14 15.11
N GLU A 71 -12.01 -4.43 15.01
CA GLU A 71 -10.92 -5.06 15.78
C GLU A 71 -9.56 -4.62 15.26
N ALA A 72 -9.38 -4.60 13.94
CA ALA A 72 -8.14 -4.17 13.31
C ALA A 72 -7.81 -2.70 13.66
N GLU A 73 -8.82 -1.84 13.62
CA GLU A 73 -8.69 -0.42 14.01
C GLU A 73 -8.31 -0.31 15.49
N ARG A 74 -9.00 -1.02 16.38
CA ARG A 74 -8.70 -1.01 17.82
C ARG A 74 -7.26 -1.46 18.10
N GLU A 75 -6.83 -2.60 17.55
CA GLU A 75 -5.46 -3.11 17.71
C GLU A 75 -4.41 -2.12 17.19
N THR A 76 -4.68 -1.48 16.04
CA THR A 76 -3.79 -0.47 15.47
C THR A 76 -3.67 0.75 16.38
N LEU A 77 -4.78 1.26 16.90
CA LEU A 77 -4.78 2.43 17.79
C LEU A 77 -4.12 2.14 19.14
N GLU A 78 -4.26 0.92 19.67
CA GLU A 78 -3.56 0.49 20.89
C GLU A 78 -2.05 0.47 20.69
N LEU A 79 -1.57 -0.06 19.56
CA LEU A 79 -0.14 -0.06 19.22
C LEU A 79 0.41 1.35 19.04
N LEU A 80 -0.36 2.27 18.43
CA LEU A 80 0.06 3.65 18.19
C LEU A 80 0.22 4.50 19.47
N GLN A 81 -0.20 4.00 20.64
CA GLN A 81 0.10 4.63 21.94
C GLN A 81 1.58 4.54 22.32
N GLN A 82 2.33 3.62 21.71
CA GLN A 82 3.77 3.47 21.94
C GLN A 82 4.55 4.64 21.31
N GLU A 83 5.68 5.00 21.92
CA GLU A 83 6.55 6.05 21.38
C GLU A 83 7.13 5.66 20.02
N SER A 84 7.53 4.39 19.86
CA SER A 84 8.05 3.84 18.62
C SER A 84 7.43 2.47 18.35
N VAL A 85 6.83 2.30 17.16
CA VAL A 85 6.21 1.03 16.75
C VAL A 85 6.24 0.86 15.24
N VAL A 86 6.40 -0.37 14.75
CA VAL A 86 6.14 -0.74 13.35
C VAL A 86 4.88 -1.61 13.34
N ILE A 87 3.94 -1.31 12.47
CA ILE A 87 2.67 -2.03 12.36
C ILE A 87 2.51 -2.43 10.89
N TYR A 88 2.43 -3.73 10.62
CA TYR A 88 2.09 -4.23 9.30
C TYR A 88 0.57 -4.32 9.15
N GLU A 89 0.09 -3.89 7.99
CA GLU A 89 -1.34 -3.87 7.66
C GLU A 89 -2.19 -3.04 8.64
N ALA A 90 -1.63 -1.92 9.11
CA ALA A 90 -2.22 -1.00 10.07
C ALA A 90 -3.57 -0.47 9.57
N ALA A 91 -4.61 -0.60 10.38
CA ALA A 91 -5.97 -0.23 10.01
C ALA A 91 -6.36 1.13 10.60
N ILE A 92 -6.73 2.06 9.73
CA ILE A 92 -7.11 3.43 10.12
C ILE A 92 -8.43 3.78 9.46
N ARG A 93 -9.29 4.46 10.21
CA ARG A 93 -10.60 4.91 9.77
C ARG A 93 -10.77 6.41 10.01
N PHE A 94 -11.35 7.10 9.04
CA PHE A 94 -11.86 8.45 9.20
C PHE A 94 -13.24 8.53 8.56
N GLN A 95 -14.28 8.75 9.37
CA GLN A 95 -15.68 8.70 8.93
C GLN A 95 -16.00 7.39 8.17
N SER A 96 -16.38 7.49 6.89
CA SER A 96 -16.68 6.37 5.99
C SER A 96 -15.46 5.87 5.21
N LEU A 97 -14.27 6.45 5.41
CA LEU A 97 -13.03 6.05 4.77
C LEU A 97 -12.30 5.04 5.66
N PHE A 98 -11.83 3.93 5.07
CA PHE A 98 -11.11 2.89 5.80
C PHE A 98 -9.92 2.39 5.00
N ILE A 99 -8.72 2.46 5.57
CA ILE A 99 -7.49 2.05 4.92
C ILE A 99 -6.78 0.96 5.72
N ARG A 100 -6.01 0.13 5.00
CA ARG A 100 -4.99 -0.73 5.58
C ARG A 100 -3.67 -0.34 4.94
N ILE A 101 -2.78 0.21 5.75
CA ILE A 101 -1.46 0.65 5.34
C ILE A 101 -0.54 -0.56 5.40
N ASP A 102 0.17 -0.86 4.31
CA ASP A 102 1.00 -2.06 4.22
C ASP A 102 2.05 -2.08 5.35
N ILE A 103 2.77 -0.96 5.57
CA ILE A 103 3.65 -0.76 6.73
C ILE A 103 3.48 0.67 7.25
N LEU A 104 3.09 0.79 8.53
CA LEU A 104 3.06 2.07 9.26
C LEU A 104 4.13 2.06 10.35
N LYS A 105 5.05 3.02 10.31
CA LYS A 105 6.09 3.17 11.33
C LYS A 105 5.91 4.48 12.07
N LYS A 106 5.88 4.42 13.40
CA LYS A 106 5.80 5.60 14.29
C LYS A 106 7.11 5.77 15.04
N GLN A 107 7.57 7.02 15.14
CA GLN A 107 8.66 7.45 16.02
C GLN A 107 8.33 8.84 16.58
N GLY A 108 7.91 8.89 17.84
CA GLY A 108 7.37 10.11 18.45
C GLY A 108 6.20 10.67 17.65
N ASN A 109 6.34 11.92 17.18
CA ASN A 109 5.32 12.59 16.38
C ASN A 109 5.35 12.24 14.88
N ARG A 110 6.36 11.48 14.44
CA ARG A 110 6.55 11.13 13.02
C ARG A 110 5.86 9.81 12.70
N LEU A 111 5.02 9.81 11.67
CA LEU A 111 4.42 8.63 11.05
C LEU A 111 4.94 8.46 9.63
N GLU A 112 5.52 7.30 9.34
CA GLU A 112 5.95 6.89 8.01
C GLU A 112 4.94 5.89 7.47
N LEU A 113 4.17 6.31 6.47
CA LEU A 113 3.23 5.48 5.71
C LEU A 113 3.99 4.92 4.51
N ILE A 114 4.20 3.61 4.50
CA ILE A 114 4.95 2.94 3.45
C ILE A 114 4.01 2.01 2.67
N GLU A 115 3.80 2.34 1.40
CA GLU A 115 3.00 1.54 0.47
C GLU A 115 3.93 0.63 -0.35
N VAL A 116 3.66 -0.67 -0.38
CA VAL A 116 4.50 -1.66 -1.05
C VAL A 116 3.90 -2.06 -2.40
N LYS A 117 4.69 -2.01 -3.47
CA LYS A 117 4.23 -2.39 -4.82
C LYS A 117 5.25 -3.28 -5.52
N SER A 118 4.73 -4.26 -6.28
CA SER A 118 5.54 -5.10 -7.18
C SER A 118 5.91 -4.40 -8.50
N LYS A 119 5.39 -3.18 -8.74
CA LYS A 119 5.87 -2.33 -9.83
C LYS A 119 7.35 -2.00 -9.58
N SER A 120 8.12 -1.89 -10.65
CA SER A 120 9.56 -1.69 -10.59
C SER A 120 9.99 -0.40 -11.28
N PHE A 121 11.16 0.06 -10.87
CA PHE A 121 11.93 1.13 -11.51
C PHE A 121 13.39 0.67 -11.66
N HIS A 122 14.24 1.51 -12.25
CA HIS A 122 15.68 1.25 -12.33
C HIS A 122 16.41 2.37 -11.57
N SER A 123 17.22 2.03 -10.56
CA SER A 123 17.94 3.04 -9.77
C SER A 123 19.04 3.79 -10.53
N ASP A 124 19.52 3.22 -11.63
CA ASP A 124 20.47 3.89 -12.54
C ASP A 124 19.81 4.97 -13.43
N ASP A 125 18.48 5.09 -13.42
CA ASP A 125 17.80 6.18 -14.14
C ASP A 125 18.07 7.53 -13.44
N GLU A 126 18.44 8.56 -14.20
CA GLU A 126 18.79 9.89 -13.66
C GLU A 126 17.63 10.56 -12.90
N GLU A 127 16.39 10.26 -13.29
CA GLU A 127 15.17 10.82 -12.71
C GLU A 127 14.21 9.72 -12.27
N LEU A 128 13.47 9.99 -11.18
CA LEU A 128 12.39 9.11 -10.76
C LEU A 128 11.25 9.12 -11.79
N PRO A 129 10.59 7.98 -12.05
CA PRO A 129 9.65 7.85 -13.16
C PRO A 129 8.26 8.46 -12.87
N PHE A 130 8.13 9.25 -11.79
CA PHE A 130 6.85 9.75 -11.28
C PHE A 130 6.34 10.99 -12.02
N LEU A 131 7.23 11.75 -12.66
CA LEU A 131 6.88 12.93 -13.44
C LEU A 131 7.13 12.71 -14.93
N THR A 132 6.41 13.49 -15.73
CA THR A 132 6.71 13.68 -17.15
C THR A 132 7.71 14.83 -17.30
N ALA A 133 8.33 14.97 -18.47
CA ALA A 133 9.21 16.11 -18.79
C ALA A 133 8.54 17.49 -18.64
N ARG A 134 7.21 17.55 -18.54
CA ARG A 134 6.43 18.78 -18.31
C ARG A 134 6.11 19.02 -16.83
N GLY A 135 6.61 18.19 -15.91
CA GLY A 135 6.32 18.28 -14.48
C GLY A 135 4.96 17.71 -14.05
N ALA A 136 4.13 17.20 -14.97
CA ALA A 136 2.87 16.53 -14.63
C ALA A 136 3.11 15.09 -14.16
N LEU A 137 2.21 14.53 -13.33
CA LEU A 137 2.29 13.15 -12.86
C LEU A 137 2.24 12.15 -14.04
N SER A 138 3.20 11.24 -14.06
CA SER A 138 3.29 10.16 -15.06
C SER A 138 2.06 9.26 -15.00
N SER A 139 1.38 9.10 -16.15
CA SER A 139 0.14 8.31 -16.25
C SER A 139 0.30 6.88 -15.74
N SER A 140 1.46 6.27 -15.95
CA SER A 140 1.73 4.92 -15.46
C SER A 140 1.86 4.84 -13.94
N TRP A 141 2.19 5.94 -13.26
CA TRP A 141 2.40 6.01 -11.81
C TRP A 141 1.27 6.67 -11.05
N LYS A 142 0.44 7.50 -11.71
CA LYS A 142 -0.76 8.13 -11.14
C LYS A 142 -1.59 7.20 -10.26
N PRO A 143 -1.96 5.95 -10.67
CA PRO A 143 -2.79 5.09 -9.83
C PRO A 143 -2.15 4.71 -8.50
N TYR A 144 -0.81 4.65 -8.44
CA TYR A 144 -0.05 4.34 -7.23
C TYR A 144 0.11 5.57 -6.35
N LEU A 145 0.31 6.73 -6.96
CA LEU A 145 0.39 8.02 -6.25
C LEU A 145 -0.97 8.42 -5.67
N TYR A 146 -2.07 8.17 -6.37
CA TYR A 146 -3.43 8.40 -5.83
C TYR A 146 -3.76 7.46 -4.68
N ASP A 147 -3.28 6.22 -4.75
CA ASP A 147 -3.44 5.23 -3.70
C ASP A 147 -2.80 5.69 -2.39
N ILE A 148 -1.53 6.09 -2.45
CA ILE A 148 -0.83 6.60 -1.26
C ILE A 148 -1.38 7.95 -0.79
N ALA A 149 -1.75 8.85 -1.71
CA ALA A 149 -2.36 10.13 -1.35
C ALA A 149 -3.70 9.96 -0.63
N PHE A 150 -4.55 9.01 -1.07
CA PHE A 150 -5.79 8.67 -0.38
C PHE A 150 -5.51 8.14 1.03
N GLN A 151 -4.54 7.24 1.18
CA GLN A 151 -4.20 6.69 2.49
C GLN A 151 -3.61 7.75 3.43
N ALA A 152 -2.69 8.57 2.94
CA ALA A 152 -2.14 9.68 3.70
C ALA A 152 -3.23 10.68 4.12
N HIS A 153 -4.23 10.94 3.27
CA HIS A 153 -5.36 11.80 3.60
C HIS A 153 -6.17 11.22 4.77
N VAL A 154 -6.53 9.93 4.69
CA VAL A 154 -7.28 9.25 5.77
C VAL A 154 -6.48 9.24 7.07
N LEU A 155 -5.18 8.95 7.00
CA LEU A 155 -4.30 8.97 8.17
C LEU A 155 -4.20 10.37 8.78
N LYS A 156 -4.01 11.42 7.96
CA LYS A 156 -3.92 12.81 8.43
C LYS A 156 -5.20 13.28 9.10
N ARG A 157 -6.35 12.89 8.55
CA ARG A 157 -7.66 13.22 9.11
C ARG A 157 -7.96 12.47 10.40
N ALA A 158 -7.51 11.23 10.53
CA ALA A 158 -7.70 10.41 11.71
C ALA A 158 -6.76 10.79 12.87
N ILE A 159 -5.53 11.21 12.57
CA ILE A 159 -4.48 11.51 13.55
C ILE A 159 -3.81 12.86 13.18
N PRO A 160 -4.50 14.00 13.38
CA PRO A 160 -4.09 15.29 12.83
C PRO A 160 -2.80 15.85 13.43
N ASP A 161 -2.46 15.49 14.66
CA ASP A 161 -1.32 16.06 15.39
C ASP A 161 0.04 15.50 14.95
N HIS A 162 0.05 14.41 14.18
CA HIS A 162 1.28 13.77 13.71
C HIS A 162 1.76 14.32 12.37
N GLU A 163 3.07 14.29 12.18
CA GLU A 163 3.74 14.54 10.91
C GLU A 163 3.73 13.26 10.08
N ILE A 164 3.12 13.31 8.90
CA ILE A 164 2.98 12.14 8.03
C ILE A 164 3.98 12.27 6.89
N HIS A 165 4.77 11.22 6.71
CA HIS A 165 5.69 11.04 5.60
C HIS A 165 5.30 9.81 4.80
N SER A 166 5.17 9.99 3.51
CA SER A 166 4.68 8.99 2.58
C SER A 166 5.83 8.41 1.76
N TYR A 167 5.90 7.08 1.73
CA TYR A 167 6.92 6.34 0.98
C TYR A 167 6.29 5.30 0.08
N LEU A 168 6.87 5.15 -1.10
CA LEU A 168 6.57 4.05 -2.01
C LEU A 168 7.75 3.07 -1.99
N MET A 169 7.49 1.83 -1.58
CA MET A 169 8.46 0.76 -1.56
C MET A 169 8.29 -0.14 -2.78
N ILE A 170 9.24 -0.10 -3.71
CA ILE A 170 9.14 -0.74 -5.03
C ILE A 170 10.40 -1.51 -5.41
N ALA A 171 10.23 -2.50 -6.29
CA ALA A 171 11.35 -3.29 -6.78
C ALA A 171 12.33 -2.46 -7.61
N ASP A 172 13.60 -2.50 -7.23
CA ASP A 172 14.69 -1.88 -7.98
C ASP A 172 15.34 -2.90 -8.91
N LYS A 173 15.27 -2.65 -10.22
CA LYS A 173 15.90 -3.49 -11.24
C LYS A 173 17.43 -3.35 -11.28
N GLY A 174 17.98 -2.24 -10.78
CA GLY A 174 19.42 -2.05 -10.64
C GLY A 174 20.01 -2.86 -9.49
N ALA A 175 19.20 -3.22 -8.50
CA ALA A 175 19.64 -4.00 -7.34
C ALA A 175 19.96 -5.46 -7.71
N LYS A 176 21.20 -5.88 -7.45
CA LYS A 176 21.66 -7.25 -7.72
C LYS A 176 21.35 -8.14 -6.52
N CYS A 177 20.54 -9.17 -6.76
CA CYS A 177 20.21 -10.19 -5.76
C CYS A 177 21.50 -10.87 -5.26
N PRO A 178 21.77 -10.86 -3.93
CA PRO A 178 23.03 -11.35 -3.39
C PRO A 178 23.13 -12.88 -3.47
N THR A 179 21.98 -13.57 -3.53
CA THR A 179 21.88 -15.02 -3.54
C THR A 179 20.96 -15.53 -4.66
N VAL A 180 21.12 -16.80 -5.04
CA VAL A 180 20.25 -17.44 -6.04
C VAL A 180 18.97 -17.96 -5.38
N GLY A 181 17.82 -17.74 -6.04
CA GLY A 181 16.56 -18.37 -5.65
C GLY A 181 15.85 -17.72 -4.46
N LEU A 182 16.15 -16.45 -4.13
CA LEU A 182 15.48 -15.71 -3.07
C LEU A 182 13.95 -15.76 -3.20
N ASN A 183 13.42 -15.60 -4.41
CA ASN A 183 11.99 -15.69 -4.70
C ASN A 183 11.37 -17.04 -4.29
N GLN A 184 12.14 -18.13 -4.27
CA GLN A 184 11.68 -19.47 -3.86
C GLN A 184 11.60 -19.61 -2.34
N LYS A 185 12.21 -18.69 -1.58
CA LYS A 185 12.18 -18.64 -0.11
C LYS A 185 10.90 -17.98 0.42
N PHE A 186 10.16 -17.25 -0.42
CA PHE A 186 8.87 -16.66 -0.10
C PHE A 186 7.77 -17.40 -0.88
N ARG A 187 7.10 -18.38 -0.29
CA ARG A 187 6.11 -19.21 -1.03
C ARG A 187 4.70 -18.87 -0.62
N VAL A 188 3.86 -18.47 -1.57
CA VAL A 188 2.43 -18.28 -1.31
C VAL A 188 1.78 -19.62 -0.98
N LYS A 189 1.02 -19.65 0.12
CA LYS A 189 0.20 -20.76 0.58
C LYS A 189 -1.18 -20.26 0.95
N LYS A 190 -2.14 -21.17 1.05
CA LYS A 190 -3.44 -20.88 1.64
C LYS A 190 -3.51 -21.45 3.05
N ASP A 191 -4.08 -20.70 3.98
CA ASP A 191 -4.37 -21.18 5.32
C ASP A 191 -5.62 -22.08 5.35
N PHE A 192 -5.96 -22.59 6.54
CA PHE A 192 -7.13 -23.44 6.76
C PHE A 192 -8.47 -22.74 6.47
N ARG A 193 -8.48 -21.41 6.32
CA ARG A 193 -9.63 -20.58 5.94
C ARG A 193 -9.55 -20.12 4.48
N ASN A 194 -8.69 -20.75 3.67
CA ASN A 194 -8.46 -20.44 2.26
C ASN A 194 -7.89 -19.02 2.01
N ARG A 195 -7.31 -18.37 3.03
CA ARG A 195 -6.66 -17.06 2.92
C ARG A 195 -5.23 -17.22 2.44
N LYS A 196 -4.80 -16.41 1.47
CA LYS A 196 -3.42 -16.39 0.99
C LYS A 196 -2.49 -15.84 2.08
N MET A 197 -1.36 -16.50 2.28
CA MET A 197 -0.27 -16.12 3.18
C MET A 197 1.06 -16.50 2.55
N VAL A 198 2.15 -15.84 2.94
CA VAL A 198 3.48 -16.23 2.49
C VAL A 198 4.14 -17.09 3.56
N LYS A 199 4.51 -18.32 3.21
CA LYS A 199 5.39 -19.14 4.02
C LYS A 199 6.83 -18.80 3.66
N VAL A 200 7.53 -18.23 4.62
CA VAL A 200 8.97 -17.98 4.54
C VAL A 200 9.73 -19.28 4.82
N ALA A 201 10.73 -19.58 4.01
CA ALA A 201 11.58 -20.75 4.18
C ALA A 201 12.52 -20.56 5.38
N SER A 202 12.74 -21.63 6.16
CA SER A 202 13.69 -21.61 7.28
C SER A 202 15.14 -21.41 6.85
N SER A 203 15.43 -21.50 5.55
CA SER A 203 16.73 -21.26 4.94
C SER A 203 16.94 -19.81 4.49
N LEU A 204 16.01 -18.89 4.83
CA LEU A 204 16.23 -17.45 4.65
C LEU A 204 17.33 -16.99 5.62
N SER A 205 18.40 -16.39 5.09
CA SER A 205 19.57 -15.95 5.83
C SER A 205 19.75 -14.43 5.78
N ALA A 206 20.63 -13.90 6.62
CA ALA A 206 21.01 -12.49 6.56
C ALA A 206 21.70 -12.13 5.22
N GLU A 207 22.41 -13.08 4.60
CA GLU A 207 23.05 -12.89 3.30
C GLU A 207 22.03 -12.66 2.18
N ASP A 208 20.89 -13.39 2.21
CA ASP A 208 19.79 -13.20 1.26
C ASP A 208 19.23 -11.77 1.28
N LEU A 209 19.26 -11.13 2.45
CA LEU A 209 18.70 -9.80 2.70
C LEU A 209 19.77 -8.70 2.72
N SER A 210 21.04 -9.05 2.45
CA SER A 210 22.18 -8.13 2.57
C SER A 210 22.14 -6.97 1.57
N VAL A 211 21.49 -7.16 0.42
CA VAL A 211 21.20 -6.11 -0.56
C VAL A 211 19.68 -5.92 -0.62
N PRO A 212 19.17 -4.72 -0.26
CA PRO A 212 17.76 -4.40 -0.42
C PRO A 212 17.36 -4.40 -1.90
N LEU A 213 16.45 -5.30 -2.28
CA LEU A 213 15.87 -5.35 -3.64
C LEU A 213 14.66 -4.44 -3.82
N LEU A 214 14.16 -3.90 -2.71
CA LEU A 214 13.06 -2.96 -2.67
C LEU A 214 13.61 -1.61 -2.20
N ALA A 215 13.49 -0.59 -3.04
CA ALA A 215 13.86 0.77 -2.68
C ALA A 215 12.69 1.44 -1.96
N VAL A 216 12.99 2.19 -0.90
CA VAL A 216 12.01 3.01 -0.17
C VAL A 216 12.15 4.45 -0.66
N ILE A 217 11.20 4.91 -1.46
CA ILE A 217 11.28 6.19 -2.15
C ILE A 217 10.33 7.18 -1.48
N PRO A 218 10.81 8.34 -1.00
CA PRO A 218 9.92 9.38 -0.48
C PRO A 218 9.04 9.92 -1.59
N VAL A 219 7.74 10.09 -1.31
CA VAL A 219 6.75 10.56 -2.28
C VAL A 219 5.86 11.68 -1.74
N ASP A 220 6.28 12.35 -0.66
CA ASP A 220 5.56 13.47 -0.04
C ASP A 220 5.23 14.58 -1.04
N GLU A 221 6.19 14.93 -1.91
CA GLU A 221 5.99 15.92 -2.99
C GLU A 221 4.82 15.55 -3.90
N TYR A 222 4.81 14.30 -4.39
CA TYR A 222 3.78 13.81 -5.30
C TYR A 222 2.42 13.66 -4.62
N VAL A 223 2.40 13.26 -3.34
CA VAL A 223 1.18 13.26 -2.52
C VAL A 223 0.63 14.68 -2.41
N GLY A 224 1.48 15.68 -2.16
CA GLY A 224 1.11 17.09 -2.15
C GLY A 224 0.50 17.54 -3.48
N MET A 225 1.10 17.18 -4.62
CA MET A 225 0.55 17.47 -5.95
C MET A 225 -0.83 16.85 -6.20
N VAL A 226 -1.08 15.66 -5.66
CA VAL A 226 -2.40 15.02 -5.76
C VAL A 226 -3.42 15.73 -4.88
N TRP A 227 -3.04 16.11 -3.64
CA TRP A 227 -3.94 16.81 -2.73
C TRP A 227 -4.31 18.21 -3.20
N SER A 228 -3.36 18.95 -3.77
CA SER A 228 -3.59 20.30 -4.32
C SER A 228 -4.19 20.29 -5.73
N GLY A 229 -4.10 19.15 -6.43
CA GLY A 229 -4.46 19.05 -7.85
C GLY A 229 -3.40 19.60 -8.81
N SER A 230 -2.24 20.09 -8.34
CA SER A 230 -1.23 20.78 -9.15
C SER A 230 -0.40 19.89 -10.08
N GLY A 231 -0.72 18.60 -10.20
CA GLY A 231 0.02 17.63 -11.01
C GLY A 231 -0.84 16.79 -11.95
N THR A 232 -2.15 17.03 -11.97
CA THR A 232 -3.09 16.18 -12.71
C THR A 232 -4.45 16.85 -12.94
N ASP A 233 -5.02 16.63 -14.11
CA ASP A 233 -6.34 17.15 -14.48
C ASP A 233 -7.49 16.21 -14.06
N ASP A 234 -7.17 15.06 -13.46
CA ASP A 234 -8.14 13.99 -13.19
C ASP A 234 -9.18 14.34 -12.10
N PHE A 235 -8.98 15.43 -11.35
CA PHE A 235 -9.82 15.84 -10.21
C PHE A 235 -10.59 17.16 -10.42
N ALA A 236 -10.72 17.65 -11.66
CA ALA A 236 -11.46 18.88 -12.00
C ALA A 236 -11.18 20.05 -11.01
N GLU A 237 -9.89 20.42 -10.90
CA GLU A 237 -9.35 21.52 -10.08
C GLU A 237 -9.52 21.43 -8.54
N ARG A 238 -10.13 20.37 -7.99
CA ARG A 238 -10.46 20.33 -6.54
C ARG A 238 -9.58 19.45 -5.65
N GLY A 239 -8.68 18.65 -6.20
CA GLY A 239 -7.78 17.81 -5.38
C GLY A 239 -8.50 17.05 -4.25
N PHE A 240 -7.81 16.79 -3.15
CA PHE A 240 -8.42 16.22 -1.92
C PHE A 240 -8.81 17.30 -0.90
N GLU A 241 -8.36 18.54 -1.11
CA GLU A 241 -8.56 19.66 -0.18
C GLU A 241 -9.73 20.57 -0.59
N GLY A 242 -10.19 20.50 -1.84
CA GLY A 242 -11.29 21.30 -2.39
C GLY A 242 -12.67 20.64 -2.31
N THR A 243 -12.84 19.61 -1.48
CA THR A 243 -14.13 18.93 -1.21
C THR A 243 -14.65 19.21 0.19
#